data_AF-A0A2D4GF13-F1
#
_entry.id   AF-A0A2D4GF13-F1
#
_cell.length_a   1.000
_cell.length_b   1.000
_cell.length_c   1.000
_cell.angle_alpha   90.00
_cell.angle_beta   90.00
_cell.angle_gamma   90.00
#
_symmetry.space_group_name_H-M   'P 1'
#
loop_
_entity.id
_entity.type
_entity.pdbx_description
1 polymer ?
#
loop_
_entity_poly.entity_id
_entity_poly.type
_entity_poly.pdbx_seq_one_letter_code
_entity_poly.pdbx_strand_id
1 'polypeptide(L)'
;VNATCCYIWRAMLLVRYCDSLFICACVSFAVYYIKKARHHRWRCSEVTFWCIDEHLCNQWICTLKELLDLQTSRPKRLLVYINPHSGKSQGEKIYEQKVAPLFSLASISTDVIVTEHANHAKDNLLEIHLEKYDGVVCVGGDGMFSEVIHGLIGRSQKDSGIDQNNPKAQLV
;
A
#
# COMPACT_ATOMS: atom_id res chain seq x y z
N VAL A 1 -11.62 3.22 -6.79
CA VAL A 1 -10.18 3.37 -7.07
C VAL A 1 -9.90 2.49 -8.27
N ASN A 2 -9.44 3.05 -9.39
CA ASN A 2 -9.21 2.30 -10.63
C ASN A 2 -8.03 1.32 -10.48
N ALA A 3 -7.91 0.41 -11.45
CA ALA A 3 -7.25 -0.89 -11.42
C ALA A 3 -5.78 -0.92 -10.94
N THR A 4 -5.06 0.20 -10.93
CA THR A 4 -3.65 0.27 -10.51
C THR A 4 -3.43 -0.03 -9.03
N CYS A 5 -4.49 0.05 -8.21
CA CYS A 5 -4.44 -0.32 -6.79
C CYS A 5 -4.81 -1.80 -6.54
N CYS A 6 -4.90 -2.68 -7.54
CA CYS A 6 -5.39 -4.06 -7.32
C CYS A 6 -4.40 -4.99 -6.59
N TYR A 7 -3.08 -4.71 -6.64
CA TYR A 7 -2.07 -5.66 -6.15
C TYR A 7 -1.76 -5.56 -4.65
N ILE A 8 -2.09 -4.44 -4.00
CA ILE A 8 -1.76 -4.21 -2.58
C ILE A 8 -2.81 -4.82 -1.63
N TRP A 9 -4.00 -5.15 -2.14
CA TRP A 9 -5.18 -5.35 -1.28
C TRP A 9 -5.46 -6.80 -0.92
N ARG A 10 -4.64 -7.75 -1.40
CA ARG A 10 -4.81 -9.18 -1.13
C ARG A 10 -4.37 -9.59 0.29
N ALA A 11 -3.68 -8.72 1.04
CA ALA A 11 -3.12 -9.03 2.35
C ALA A 11 -3.46 -8.00 3.45
N MET A 12 -4.52 -7.20 3.27
CA MET A 12 -4.91 -6.16 4.24
C MET A 12 -5.98 -6.68 5.20
N LEU A 13 -5.53 -7.35 6.27
CA LEU A 13 -6.30 -7.46 7.51
C LEU A 13 -5.80 -6.37 8.47
N LEU A 14 -6.71 -5.57 9.03
CA LEU A 14 -6.39 -4.43 9.90
C LEU A 14 -7.15 -4.63 11.22
N VAL A 15 -6.56 -4.28 12.37
CA VAL A 15 -7.22 -4.41 13.68
C VAL A 15 -7.20 -3.07 14.40
N ARG A 16 -8.35 -2.59 14.87
CA ARG A 16 -8.49 -1.32 15.62
C ARG A 16 -9.26 -1.55 16.92
N TYR A 17 -8.73 -1.08 18.03
CA TYR A 17 -9.45 -1.03 19.31
C TYR A 17 -10.41 0.17 19.33
N CYS A 18 -11.60 0.00 19.92
CA CYS A 18 -12.60 1.05 20.01
C CYS A 18 -13.23 1.06 21.41
N ASP A 19 -12.96 2.11 22.18
CA ASP A 19 -13.63 2.36 23.46
C ASP A 19 -14.96 3.09 23.22
N SER A 20 -16.05 2.49 23.70
CA SER A 20 -17.35 3.15 23.70
C SER A 20 -17.56 3.85 25.05
N LEU A 21 -17.43 5.18 25.09
CA LEU A 21 -18.02 5.97 26.16
C LEU A 21 -19.54 6.02 25.92
N PHE A 22 -20.29 5.28 26.75
CA PHE A 22 -21.63 5.56 27.30
C PHE A 22 -22.46 4.26 27.49
N ILE A 23 -22.77 3.95 28.76
CA ILE A 23 -23.86 3.09 29.27
C ILE A 23 -23.79 1.59 28.91
N CYS A 24 -22.60 0.99 28.90
CA CYS A 24 -22.32 -0.40 29.29
C CYS A 24 -20.80 -0.58 29.16
N ALA A 25 -20.11 -1.17 30.14
CA ALA A 25 -18.66 -1.40 30.07
C ALA A 25 -18.32 -2.54 29.08
N CYS A 26 -18.69 -2.37 27.82
CA CYS A 26 -18.34 -3.28 26.74
C CYS A 26 -17.22 -2.65 25.92
N VAL A 27 -16.07 -3.31 25.91
CA VAL A 27 -14.96 -3.00 25.02
C VAL A 27 -15.20 -3.62 23.65
N SER A 28 -14.59 -3.07 22.59
CA SER A 28 -14.71 -3.64 21.26
C SER A 28 -13.45 -3.49 20.44
N PHE A 29 -13.27 -4.37 19.46
CA PHE A 29 -12.27 -4.18 18.41
C PHE A 29 -12.86 -4.51 17.04
N ALA A 30 -12.41 -3.77 16.04
CA ALA A 30 -12.79 -3.95 14.65
C ALA A 30 -11.67 -4.62 13.88
N VAL A 31 -12.02 -5.67 13.13
CA VAL A 31 -11.15 -6.29 12.12
C VAL A 31 -11.61 -5.81 10.75
N TYR A 32 -10.78 -4.99 10.11
CA TYR A 32 -10.97 -4.55 8.74
C TYR A 32 -10.37 -5.57 7.78
N TYR A 33 -11.04 -5.73 6.65
CA TYR A 33 -10.59 -6.58 5.57
C TYR A 33 -11.04 -5.97 4.24
N ILE A 34 -10.30 -6.31 3.19
CA ILE A 34 -10.68 -5.94 1.84
C ILE A 34 -11.44 -7.08 1.20
N LYS A 35 -12.55 -6.75 0.54
CA LYS A 35 -13.25 -7.66 -0.37
C LYS A 35 -13.44 -7.08 -1.76
N LYS A 36 -13.42 -7.97 -2.75
CA LYS A 36 -13.78 -7.64 -4.13
C LYS A 36 -15.28 -7.39 -4.21
N ALA A 37 -15.66 -6.23 -4.72
CA ALA A 37 -17.03 -5.84 -5.03
C ALA A 37 -17.29 -6.01 -6.54
N ARG A 38 -18.55 -5.78 -6.95
CA ARG A 38 -18.95 -5.79 -8.36
C ARG A 38 -18.16 -4.76 -9.19
N HIS A 39 -18.02 -5.02 -10.50
CA HIS A 39 -17.32 -4.15 -11.46
C HIS A 39 -15.84 -3.88 -11.14
N HIS A 40 -15.10 -4.90 -10.69
CA HIS A 40 -13.64 -4.79 -10.42
C HIS A 40 -13.27 -3.71 -9.38
N ARG A 41 -14.19 -3.39 -8.47
CA ARG A 41 -13.94 -2.44 -7.39
C ARG A 41 -13.57 -3.18 -6.11
N TRP A 42 -12.65 -2.62 -5.33
CA TRP A 42 -12.35 -3.10 -3.99
C TRP A 42 -13.09 -2.27 -2.96
N ARG A 43 -13.54 -2.91 -1.88
CA ARG A 43 -14.18 -2.24 -0.74
C ARG A 43 -13.50 -2.66 0.56
N CYS A 44 -13.19 -1.67 1.39
CA CYS A 44 -12.88 -1.90 2.79
C CYS A 44 -14.18 -2.25 3.52
N SER A 45 -14.14 -3.29 4.35
CA SER A 45 -15.24 -3.72 5.21
C SER A 45 -14.66 -4.05 6.58
N GLU A 46 -15.50 -4.00 7.60
CA GLU A 46 -15.09 -4.30 8.97
C GLU A 46 -16.03 -5.33 9.61
N VAL A 47 -15.50 -6.04 10.60
CA VAL A 47 -16.27 -6.84 11.56
C VAL A 47 -15.90 -6.35 12.94
N THR A 48 -16.89 -5.93 13.72
CA THR A 48 -16.70 -5.47 15.10
C THR A 48 -17.02 -6.59 16.06
N PHE A 49 -16.06 -6.91 16.92
CA PHE A 49 -16.19 -7.87 18.00
C PHE A 49 -16.38 -7.10 19.30
N TRP A 50 -17.39 -7.51 20.07
CA TRP A 50 -17.73 -6.90 21.35
C TRP A 50 -17.30 -7.85 22.47
N CYS A 51 -16.75 -7.30 23.54
CA CYS A 51 -16.27 -8.04 24.70
C CYS A 51 -16.65 -7.29 25.98
N ILE A 52 -16.95 -8.05 27.04
CA ILE A 52 -17.20 -7.49 28.37
C ILE A 52 -15.89 -7.37 29.15
N ASP A 53 -14.94 -8.26 28.87
CA ASP A 53 -13.62 -8.31 29.50
C ASP A 53 -12.56 -7.61 28.63
N GLU A 54 -11.99 -6.53 29.16
CA GLU A 54 -10.91 -5.77 28.55
C GLU A 54 -9.63 -6.60 28.36
N HIS A 55 -9.30 -7.45 29.32
CA HIS A 55 -8.10 -8.29 29.25
C HIS A 55 -8.22 -9.31 28.12
N LEU A 56 -9.37 -9.99 28.02
CA LEU A 56 -9.64 -10.94 26.93
C LEU A 56 -9.62 -10.24 25.56
N CYS A 57 -10.22 -9.05 25.47
CA CYS A 57 -10.19 -8.23 24.25
C CYS A 57 -8.75 -7.91 23.82
N ASN A 58 -7.92 -7.46 24.76
CA ASN A 58 -6.52 -7.16 24.50
C ASN A 58 -5.72 -8.42 24.12
N GLN A 59 -5.97 -9.57 24.74
CA GLN A 59 -5.36 -10.85 24.34
C GLN A 59 -5.71 -11.23 22.90
N TRP A 60 -6.97 -11.08 22.48
CA TRP A 60 -7.38 -11.36 21.10
C TRP A 60 -6.70 -10.42 20.11
N ILE A 61 -6.61 -9.13 20.44
CA ILE A 61 -5.92 -8.15 19.61
C ILE A 61 -4.43 -8.48 19.48
N CYS A 62 -3.76 -8.84 20.58
CA CYS A 62 -2.35 -9.23 20.54
C CYS A 62 -2.14 -10.48 19.70
N THR A 63 -2.94 -11.54 19.94
CA THR A 63 -2.87 -12.79 19.18
C THR A 63 -3.11 -12.56 17.69
N LEU A 64 -4.11 -11.75 17.33
CA LEU A 64 -4.38 -11.41 15.93
C LEU A 64 -3.23 -10.64 15.29
N LYS A 65 -2.63 -9.68 16.01
CA LYS A 65 -1.46 -8.93 15.52
C LYS A 65 -0.26 -9.85 15.29
N GLU A 66 0.03 -10.75 16.23
CA GLU A 66 1.10 -11.75 16.10
C GLU A 66 0.88 -12.65 14.88
N LEU A 67 -0.33 -13.19 14.72
CA LEU A 67 -0.68 -14.01 13.55
C LEU A 67 -0.54 -13.27 12.23
N LEU A 68 -0.81 -11.96 12.23
CA LEU A 68 -0.64 -11.12 11.05
C LEU A 68 0.82 -10.76 10.78
N ASP A 69 1.65 -10.62 11.82
CA ASP A 69 3.08 -10.33 11.68
C ASP A 69 3.87 -11.55 11.19
N LEU A 70 3.39 -12.76 11.45
CA LEU A 70 3.91 -14.01 10.91
C LEU A 70 3.64 -14.16 9.40
N GLN A 71 2.76 -13.35 8.81
CA GLN A 71 2.49 -13.37 7.37
C GLN A 71 3.62 -12.69 6.61
N THR A 72 4.57 -13.49 6.09
CA THR A 72 5.71 -12.99 5.31
C THR A 72 5.32 -12.30 4.00
N SER A 73 4.12 -12.55 3.49
CA SER A 73 3.60 -11.91 2.28
C SER A 73 3.02 -10.51 2.51
N ARG A 74 2.89 -10.07 3.76
CA ARG A 74 2.34 -8.75 4.09
C ARG A 74 3.44 -7.69 3.94
N PRO A 75 3.28 -6.70 3.05
CA PRO A 75 4.24 -5.62 2.93
C PRO A 75 4.24 -4.78 4.21
N LYS A 76 5.42 -4.33 4.65
CA LYS A 76 5.64 -3.46 5.82
C LYS A 76 6.11 -2.07 5.40
N ARG A 77 6.84 -1.95 4.30
CA ARG A 77 7.39 -0.69 3.79
C ARG A 77 7.11 -0.54 2.30
N LEU A 78 6.38 0.51 1.92
CA LEU A 78 6.06 0.80 0.52
C LEU A 78 6.63 2.15 0.09
N LEU A 79 7.13 2.21 -1.15
CA LEU A 79 7.47 3.45 -1.82
C LEU A 79 6.28 3.92 -2.65
N VAL A 80 5.77 5.12 -2.42
CA VAL A 80 4.59 5.65 -3.11
C VAL A 80 4.97 6.83 -3.98
N TYR A 81 4.75 6.71 -5.28
CA TYR A 81 4.85 7.84 -6.20
C TYR A 81 3.48 8.43 -6.49
N ILE A 82 3.37 9.75 -6.44
CA ILE A 82 2.14 10.48 -6.71
C ILE A 82 2.37 11.49 -7.83
N ASN A 83 1.59 11.39 -8.91
CA ASN A 83 1.54 12.43 -9.92
C ASN A 83 0.39 13.41 -9.62
N PRO A 84 0.68 14.66 -9.19
CA PRO A 84 -0.34 15.62 -8.80
C PRO A 84 -1.22 16.07 -9.98
N HIS A 85 -0.70 15.99 -11.21
CA HIS A 85 -1.37 16.43 -12.43
C HIS A 85 -2.15 15.33 -13.16
N SER A 86 -2.16 14.10 -12.62
CA SER A 86 -2.89 12.99 -13.26
C SER A 86 -4.42 13.17 -13.20
N GLY A 87 -5.08 12.99 -14.34
CA GLY A 87 -6.54 12.97 -14.45
C GLY A 87 -7.20 14.31 -14.04
N LYS A 88 -7.99 14.30 -12.95
CA LYS A 88 -8.67 15.50 -12.42
C LYS A 88 -7.81 16.29 -11.40
N SER A 89 -6.49 16.08 -11.39
CA SER A 89 -5.55 16.64 -10.41
C SER A 89 -5.95 16.37 -8.96
N GLN A 90 -6.38 15.15 -8.67
CA GLN A 90 -6.80 14.71 -7.32
C GLN A 90 -5.87 13.65 -6.73
N GLY A 91 -4.70 13.38 -7.34
CA GLY A 91 -3.83 12.26 -6.95
C GLY A 91 -3.44 12.31 -5.47
N GLU A 92 -2.93 13.46 -5.03
CA GLU A 92 -2.55 13.72 -3.64
C GLU A 92 -3.74 13.60 -2.68
N LYS A 93 -4.85 14.30 -2.97
CA LYS A 93 -6.08 14.21 -2.16
C LYS A 93 -6.62 12.78 -2.04
N ILE A 94 -6.58 12.01 -3.12
CA ILE A 94 -7.00 10.61 -3.11
C ILE A 94 -6.07 9.79 -2.21
N TYR A 95 -4.76 10.03 -2.30
CA TYR A 95 -3.79 9.36 -1.46
C TYR A 95 -4.07 9.66 0.02
N GLU A 96 -4.09 10.94 0.39
CA GLU A 96 -4.28 11.38 1.78
C GLU A 96 -5.61 10.93 2.38
N GLN A 97 -6.72 11.06 1.63
CA GLN A 97 -8.05 10.79 2.18
C GLN A 97 -8.45 9.32 2.16
N LYS A 98 -7.83 8.50 1.29
CA LYS A 98 -8.28 7.12 1.06
C LYS A 98 -7.19 6.07 1.18
N VAL A 99 -5.97 6.35 0.72
CA VAL A 99 -4.91 5.34 0.66
C VAL A 99 -4.05 5.37 1.93
N ALA A 100 -3.57 6.54 2.34
CA ALA A 100 -2.76 6.70 3.54
C ALA A 100 -3.45 6.17 4.83
N PRO A 101 -4.76 6.40 5.06
CA PRO A 101 -5.44 5.84 6.23
C PRO A 101 -5.48 4.31 6.20
N LEU A 102 -5.60 3.69 5.02
CA LEU A 102 -5.58 2.24 4.90
C LEU A 102 -4.19 1.66 5.18
N PHE A 103 -3.13 2.30 4.70
CA PHE A 103 -1.75 1.90 5.02
C PHE A 103 -1.46 2.07 6.51
N SER A 104 -1.89 3.18 7.12
CA SER A 104 -1.76 3.40 8.56
C SER A 104 -2.49 2.33 9.38
N LEU A 105 -3.76 2.04 9.05
CA LEU A 105 -4.51 0.95 9.67
C LEU A 105 -3.81 -0.42 9.47
N ALA A 106 -3.15 -0.59 8.33
CA ALA A 106 -2.41 -1.81 7.99
C ALA A 106 -1.02 -1.87 8.64
N SER A 107 -0.63 -0.89 9.46
CA SER A 107 0.74 -0.79 10.00
C SER A 107 1.81 -0.85 8.89
N ILE A 108 1.48 -0.33 7.71
CA ILE A 108 2.39 -0.22 6.57
C ILE A 108 3.01 1.17 6.60
N SER A 109 4.32 1.23 6.67
CA SER A 109 5.08 2.48 6.53
C SER A 109 5.20 2.85 5.06
N THR A 110 5.02 4.12 4.74
CA THR A 110 5.11 4.61 3.36
C THR A 110 6.05 5.78 3.23
N ASP A 111 6.97 5.70 2.27
CA ASP A 111 7.77 6.83 1.83
C ASP A 111 7.09 7.41 0.58
N VAL A 112 6.65 8.66 0.63
CA VAL A 112 5.84 9.29 -0.42
C VAL A 112 6.68 10.28 -1.20
N ILE A 113 6.68 10.16 -2.53
CA ILE A 113 7.36 11.05 -3.46
C ILE A 113 6.32 11.63 -4.41
N VAL A 114 6.14 12.95 -4.36
CA VAL A 114 5.31 13.68 -5.32
C VAL A 114 6.18 14.00 -6.54
N THR A 115 5.75 13.60 -7.73
CA THR A 115 6.51 13.82 -8.96
C THR A 115 6.36 15.26 -9.45
N GLU A 116 7.45 15.91 -9.82
CA GLU A 116 7.46 17.31 -10.25
C GLU A 116 7.44 17.47 -11.78
N HIS A 117 7.95 16.48 -12.50
CA HIS A 117 8.02 16.48 -13.97
C HIS A 117 7.90 15.06 -14.55
N ALA A 118 7.75 14.96 -15.87
CA ALA A 118 7.75 13.69 -16.58
C ALA A 118 9.08 12.95 -16.39
N ASN A 119 9.01 11.63 -16.25
CA ASN A 119 10.13 10.72 -15.95
C ASN A 119 10.75 10.87 -14.55
N HIS A 120 10.29 11.78 -13.69
CA HIS A 120 10.87 11.94 -12.35
C HIS A 120 10.87 10.63 -11.55
N ALA A 121 9.78 9.85 -11.64
CA ALA A 121 9.69 8.56 -10.95
C ALA A 121 10.67 7.53 -11.51
N LYS A 122 10.85 7.51 -12.83
CA LYS A 122 11.81 6.63 -13.51
C LYS A 122 13.23 6.94 -13.05
N ASP A 123 13.60 8.22 -13.07
CA ASP A 123 14.95 8.67 -12.72
C ASP A 123 15.24 8.39 -11.24
N ASN A 124 14.29 8.68 -10.34
CA ASN A 124 14.43 8.37 -8.92
C ASN A 124 14.59 6.87 -8.63
N LEU A 125 13.88 6.00 -9.36
CA LEU A 125 13.98 4.54 -9.23
C LEU A 125 15.36 3.98 -9.59
N LEU A 126 16.14 4.70 -10.41
CA LEU A 126 17.51 4.31 -10.77
C LEU A 126 18.55 4.64 -9.69
N GLU A 127 18.19 5.51 -8.74
CA GLU A 127 19.08 6.01 -7.68
C GLU A 127 18.71 5.50 -6.29
N ILE A 128 17.41 5.33 -6.01
CA ILE A 128 16.94 4.96 -4.67
C ILE A 128 17.37 3.54 -4.29
N HIS A 129 17.60 3.26 -3.00
CA HIS A 129 17.80 1.87 -2.55
C HIS A 129 16.43 1.18 -2.44
N LEU A 130 16.08 0.29 -3.37
CA LEU A 130 14.78 -0.42 -3.36
C LEU A 130 14.73 -1.58 -2.36
N GLU A 131 15.87 -2.09 -1.92
CA GLU A 131 15.99 -3.22 -0.97
C GLU A 131 15.30 -2.97 0.38
N LYS A 132 15.06 -1.70 0.75
CA LYS A 132 14.34 -1.33 1.98
C LYS A 132 12.81 -1.36 1.84
N TYR A 133 12.29 -1.61 0.65
CA TYR A 133 10.85 -1.60 0.37
C TYR A 133 10.36 -2.97 -0.10
N ASP A 134 9.19 -3.36 0.37
CA ASP A 134 8.50 -4.58 -0.04
C ASP A 134 7.70 -4.37 -1.34
N GLY A 135 7.55 -3.12 -1.78
CA GLY A 135 6.84 -2.80 -3.02
C GLY A 135 6.80 -1.32 -3.35
N VAL A 136 6.45 -1.05 -4.62
CA VAL A 136 6.24 0.30 -5.17
C VAL A 136 4.77 0.48 -5.52
N VAL A 137 4.22 1.63 -5.16
CA VAL A 137 2.84 2.04 -5.39
C VAL A 137 2.83 3.28 -6.25
N CYS A 138 2.00 3.31 -7.29
CA CYS A 138 1.83 4.50 -8.12
C CYS A 138 0.40 5.04 -8.01
N VAL A 139 0.29 6.35 -7.75
CA VAL A 139 -0.96 7.11 -7.69
C VAL A 139 -0.96 8.09 -8.86
N GLY A 140 -1.57 7.68 -9.97
CA GLY A 140 -1.63 8.48 -11.18
C GLY A 140 -2.40 7.76 -12.31
N GLY A 141 -2.27 8.28 -13.53
CA GLY A 141 -2.74 7.62 -14.75
C GLY A 141 -1.75 6.60 -15.29
N ASP A 142 -2.02 6.11 -16.52
CA ASP A 142 -1.19 5.09 -17.18
C ASP A 142 0.25 5.57 -17.45
N GLY A 143 0.46 6.88 -17.64
CA GLY A 143 1.81 7.46 -17.78
C GLY A 143 2.67 7.24 -16.54
N MET A 144 2.13 7.47 -15.35
CA MET A 144 2.82 7.23 -14.07
C MET A 144 3.18 5.75 -13.91
N PHE A 145 2.27 4.85 -14.29
CA PHE A 145 2.52 3.42 -14.25
C PHE A 145 3.65 3.02 -15.23
N SER A 146 3.61 3.54 -16.46
CA SER A 146 4.65 3.33 -17.46
C SER A 146 6.02 3.82 -17.00
N GLU A 147 6.11 5.00 -16.39
CA GLU A 147 7.35 5.53 -15.82
C GLU A 147 7.94 4.62 -14.75
N VAL A 148 7.11 4.13 -13.82
CA VAL A 148 7.54 3.23 -12.75
C VAL A 148 8.06 1.91 -13.31
N ILE A 149 7.33 1.31 -14.26
CA ILE A 149 7.74 0.05 -14.89
C ILE A 149 9.06 0.23 -15.64
N HIS A 150 9.20 1.29 -16.44
CA HIS A 150 10.45 1.57 -17.14
C HIS A 150 11.62 1.85 -16.17
N GLY A 151 11.37 2.50 -15.04
CA GLY A 151 12.38 2.71 -13.99
C GLY A 151 12.85 1.38 -13.37
N LEU A 152 11.92 0.48 -13.04
CA LEU A 152 12.23 -0.84 -12.48
C LEU A 152 12.98 -1.73 -13.47
N ILE A 153 12.55 -1.78 -14.73
CA ILE A 153 13.25 -2.54 -15.79
C ILE A 153 14.65 -1.98 -16.00
N GLY A 154 14.76 -0.66 -16.15
CA GLY A 154 16.04 0.00 -16.38
C GLY A 154 17.03 -0.22 -15.24
N ARG A 155 16.52 -0.25 -13.99
CA ARG A 155 17.32 -0.61 -12.83
C ARG A 155 17.77 -2.07 -12.87
N SER A 156 16.87 -3.02 -13.11
CA SER A 156 17.21 -4.45 -13.19
C SER A 156 18.33 -4.71 -14.22
N GLN A 157 18.25 -4.02 -15.37
CA GLN A 157 19.28 -4.04 -16.40
C GLN A 157 20.60 -3.44 -15.91
N LYS A 158 20.57 -2.27 -15.26
CA LYS A 158 21.76 -1.60 -14.69
C LYS A 158 22.44 -2.48 -13.64
N ASP A 159 21.65 -3.06 -12.73
CA ASP A 159 22.13 -3.96 -11.67
C ASP A 159 22.74 -5.25 -12.26
N SER A 160 22.24 -5.68 -13.44
CA SER A 160 22.78 -6.81 -14.21
C SER A 160 23.94 -6.44 -15.15
N GLY A 161 24.38 -5.17 -15.18
CA GLY A 161 25.45 -4.69 -16.06
C GLY A 161 25.09 -4.65 -17.55
N ILE A 162 23.81 -4.59 -17.88
CA ILE A 162 23.30 -4.59 -19.26
C ILE A 162 23.13 -3.16 -19.76
N ASP A 163 23.72 -2.86 -20.91
CA ASP A 163 23.53 -1.59 -21.60
C ASP A 163 22.12 -1.48 -22.20
N GLN A 164 21.35 -0.50 -21.73
CA GLN A 164 19.99 -0.22 -22.20
C GLN A 164 19.94 0.21 -23.68
N ASN A 165 21.05 0.74 -24.21
CA ASN A 165 21.15 1.19 -25.61
C ASN A 165 21.62 0.09 -26.57
N ASN A 166 21.90 -1.12 -26.07
CA ASN A 166 22.33 -2.23 -26.90
C ASN A 166 21.11 -3.01 -27.43
N PRO A 167 20.76 -2.93 -28.73
CA PRO A 167 19.61 -3.63 -29.29
C PRO A 167 19.77 -5.17 -29.29
N LYS A 168 20.96 -5.70 -28.97
CA LYS A 168 21.25 -7.13 -28.84
C LYS A 168 21.28 -7.62 -27.40
N ALA A 169 21.03 -6.75 -26.42
CA ALA A 169 20.97 -7.14 -25.02
C ALA A 169 19.81 -8.13 -24.78
N GLN A 170 20.10 -9.26 -24.13
CA GLN A 170 19.05 -10.13 -23.62
C GLN A 170 18.42 -9.49 -22.38
N LEU A 171 17.08 -9.44 -22.35
CA LEU A 171 16.35 -9.08 -21.15
C LEU A 171 16.51 -10.21 -20.12
N VAL A 172 16.82 -9.85 -18.87
CA VAL A 172 16.90 -10.75 -17.72
C VAL A 172 15.51 -10.91 -17.12
#